data_AF-A0A845LCC9-F1
#
_entry.id   AF-A0A845LCC9-F1
#
_cell.length_a   1.000
_cell.length_b   1.000
_cell.length_c   1.000
_cell.angle_alpha   90.00
_cell.angle_beta   90.00
_cell.angle_gamma   90.00
#
_symmetry.space_group_name_H-M   'P 1'
#
loop_
_entity.id
_entity.type
_entity.pdbx_description
1 polymer ?
#
loop_
_entity_poly.entity_id
_entity_poly.type
_entity_poly.pdbx_seq_one_letter_code
_entity_poly.pdbx_strand_id
1 'polypeptide(L)' 'MTRYPVDQIYEEVGFIAYHFHWSHDEVMAMEHRDRRRWCKEISRINRKLNDEPENVFDVF' A
#
# COMPACT_ATOMS: atom_id res chain seq x y z
N MET A 1 21.72 -16.20 2.61
CA MET A 1 20.69 -15.62 3.50
C MET A 1 20.76 -14.10 3.39
N THR A 2 20.01 -13.51 2.46
CA THR A 2 19.91 -12.06 2.31
C THR A 2 19.06 -11.55 3.47
N ARG A 3 19.68 -10.87 4.44
CA ARG A 3 18.95 -10.22 5.54
C ARG A 3 18.03 -9.17 4.92
N TYR A 4 16.77 -9.17 5.32
CA TYR A 4 15.83 -8.15 4.88
C TYR A 4 16.30 -6.78 5.38
N PRO A 5 16.43 -5.76 4.52
CA PRO A 5 16.78 -4.42 4.98
C PRO A 5 15.65 -3.92 5.89
N VAL A 6 16.00 -3.51 7.10
CA VAL A 6 15.05 -2.98 8.08
C VAL A 6 14.30 -1.78 7.50
N ASP A 7 14.99 -0.96 6.70
CA ASP A 7 14.43 0.20 6.00
C ASP A 7 13.26 -0.18 5.09
N GLN A 8 13.35 -1.33 4.40
CA GLN A 8 12.31 -1.80 3.49
C GLN A 8 11.02 -2.21 4.24
N ILE A 9 11.13 -2.63 5.49
CA ILE A 9 9.96 -2.97 6.32
C ILE A 9 9.22 -1.69 6.71
N TYR A 10 9.94 -0.64 7.12
CA TYR A 10 9.32 0.64 7.45
C TYR A 10 8.64 1.29 6.25
N GLU A 11 9.24 1.18 5.06
CA GLU A 11 8.60 1.61 3.81
C GLU A 11 7.31 0.83 3.52
N GLU A 12 7.33 -0.50 3.59
CA GLU A 12 6.14 -1.34 3.39
C GLU A 12 5.02 -0.99 4.39
N VAL A 13 5.39 -0.83 5.66
CA VAL A 13 4.44 -0.53 6.74
C VAL A 13 3.84 0.86 6.57
N GLY A 14 4.67 1.86 6.30
CA GLY A 14 4.21 3.23 6.07
C GLY A 14 3.29 3.33 4.85
N PHE A 15 3.62 2.62 3.77
CA PHE A 15 2.80 2.60 2.55
C PHE A 15 1.41 2.00 2.80
N ILE A 16 1.35 0.87 3.52
CA ILE A 16 0.06 0.21 3.84
C ILE A 16 -0.75 1.08 4.82
N ALA A 17 -0.12 1.58 5.88
CA ALA A 17 -0.79 2.41 6.88
C ALA A 17 -1.33 3.72 6.27
N TYR A 18 -0.61 4.31 5.32
CA TYR A 18 -1.05 5.52 4.62
C TYR A 18 -2.32 5.28 3.78
N HIS A 19 -2.42 4.14 3.09
CA HIS A 19 -3.52 3.87 2.15
C HIS A 19 -4.75 3.20 2.78
N PHE A 20 -4.56 2.30 3.74
CA PHE A 20 -5.66 1.60 4.41
C PHE A 20 -5.98 2.13 5.80
N HIS A 21 -5.18 3.05 6.34
CA HIS A 21 -5.33 3.60 7.67
C HIS A 21 -5.34 2.56 8.79
N TRP A 22 -4.73 1.39 8.53
CA TRP A 22 -4.48 0.38 9.56
C TRP A 22 -3.42 0.87 10.53
N SER A 23 -3.51 0.41 11.78
CA SER A 23 -2.54 0.79 12.79
C SER A 23 -1.15 0.23 12.47
N HIS A 24 -0.11 0.94 12.91
CA HIS A 24 1.28 0.49 12.76
C HIS A 24 1.46 -0.94 13.29
N ASP A 25 0.88 -1.24 14.45
CA ASP A 25 1.01 -2.53 15.13
C ASP A 25 0.33 -3.65 14.33
N GLU A 26 -0.84 -3.41 13.75
CA GLU A 26 -1.53 -4.39 12.88
C GLU A 26 -0.70 -4.74 11.65
N VAL A 27 -0.09 -3.74 10.99
CA VAL A 27 0.71 -3.96 9.78
C VAL A 27 2.06 -4.61 10.11
N MET A 28 2.66 -4.26 11.25
CA MET A 28 3.88 -4.88 11.74
C MET A 28 3.67 -6.35 12.14
N ALA A 29 2.50 -6.70 12.66
CA ALA A 29 2.14 -8.08 13.01
C ALA A 29 1.94 -8.99 11.79
N MET A 30 1.79 -8.43 10.58
CA MET A 30 1.61 -9.22 9.36
C MET A 30 2.86 -10.01 8.98
N GLU A 31 2.67 -11.15 8.31
CA GLU A 31 3.78 -11.81 7.66
C GLU A 31 4.34 -10.94 6.54
N HIS A 32 5.65 -11.09 6.30
CA HIS A 32 6.33 -10.35 5.24
C HIS A 32 5.69 -10.55 3.85
N ARG A 33 5.19 -11.77 3.56
CA ARG A 33 4.49 -12.07 2.30
C ARG A 33 3.18 -11.28 2.17
N ASP A 34 2.46 -11.10 3.27
CA ASP A 34 1.19 -10.40 3.27
C ASP A 34 1.39 -8.90 3.07
N ARG A 35 2.37 -8.28 3.75
CA ARG A 35 2.74 -6.88 3.48
C ARG A 35 3.07 -6.64 2.01
N ARG A 36 3.94 -7.49 1.44
CA ARG A 36 4.28 -7.42 0.00
C ARG A 36 3.06 -7.57 -0.91
N ARG A 37 2.11 -8.44 -0.56
CA ARG A 37 0.85 -8.61 -1.32
C ARG A 37 0.00 -7.35 -1.25
N TRP A 38 -0.18 -6.78 -0.06
CA TRP A 38 -0.95 -5.55 0.11
C TRP A 38 -0.34 -4.37 -0.63
N CYS A 39 0.98 -4.21 -0.61
CA CYS A 39 1.65 -3.17 -1.41
C CYS A 39 1.33 -3.30 -2.92
N LYS A 40 1.26 -4.53 -3.44
CA LYS A 40 0.89 -4.78 -4.85
C LYS A 40 -0.58 -4.45 -5.13
N GLU A 41 -1.49 -4.83 -4.24
CA GLU A 41 -2.93 -4.55 -4.40
C GLU A 41 -3.23 -3.05 -4.31
N ILE A 42 -2.66 -2.35 -3.33
CA ILE A 42 -2.77 -0.89 -3.22
C ILE A 42 -2.28 -0.23 -4.52
N SER A 43 -1.11 -0.64 -5.01
CA SER A 43 -0.56 -0.12 -6.27
C SER A 43 -1.47 -0.41 -7.47
N ARG A 44 -2.17 -1.56 -7.48
CA ARG A 44 -3.12 -1.93 -8.53
C ARG A 44 -4.39 -1.08 -8.47
N ILE A 45 -4.93 -0.86 -7.27
CA ILE A 45 -6.11 -0.01 -7.03
C ILE A 45 -5.79 1.43 -7.44
N ASN A 46 -4.67 1.99 -6.98
CA ASN A 46 -4.25 3.37 -7.31
C ASN A 46 -4.03 3.56 -8.80
N ARG A 47 -3.41 2.59 -9.50
CA ARG A 47 -3.29 2.66 -10.96
C ARG A 47 -4.67 2.69 -11.63
N LYS A 48 -5.59 1.82 -11.21
CA LYS A 48 -6.95 1.79 -11.77
C LYS A 48 -7.69 3.12 -11.54
N LEU A 49 -7.58 3.70 -10.34
CA LEU A 49 -8.21 4.99 -10.01
C LEU A 49 -7.59 6.15 -10.80
N ASN A 50 -6.27 6.16 -10.97
CA ASN A 50 -5.60 7.21 -11.75
C ASN A 50 -5.79 7.06 -13.26
N ASP A 51 -6.03 5.84 -13.76
CA ASP A 51 -6.35 5.56 -15.15
C ASP A 51 -7.86 5.72 -15.46
N GLU A 52 -8.71 6.01 -14.46
CA GLU A 52 -10.10 6.39 -14.71
C GLU A 52 -10.09 7.80 -15.34
N PRO A 53 -10.72 7.97 -16.53
CA PRO A 53 -10.78 9.29 -17.16
C PRO A 53 -11.49 10.26 -16.21
N GLU A 54 -10.88 11.43 -16.03
CA GLU A 54 -11.42 12.52 -15.20
C GLU A 54 -12.91 12.70 -15.54
N ASN A 55 -13.76 12.53 -14.53
CA ASN A 55 -15.19 12.44 -14.75
C ASN A 55 -15.67 13.81 -15.25
N VAL A 56 -16.02 13.89 -16.54
CA VAL A 56 -16.45 15.13 -17.22
C VAL A 56 -17.71 15.74 -16.59
N PHE A 57 -18.33 15.04 -15.65
CA PHE A 57 -19.50 15.48 -14.89
C PHE A 57 -19.18 16.04 -13.49
N ASP A 58 -17.93 15.98 -13.00
CA ASP A 58 -17.53 16.55 -11.70
C ASP A 58 -17.41 18.09 -11.69
N VAL A 59 -17.94 18.77 -12.71
CA VAL A 59 -17.92 20.24 -12.87
C VAL A 59 -19.25 20.91 -12.51
N PHE A 60 -20.11 20.29 -11.70
CA PHE A 60 -21.39 20.89 -11.29
C PHE A 60 -21.62 20.86 -9.78
#